data_AF-A0A285P1R1-F1
#
_entry.id   AF-A0A285P1R1-F1
#
_cell.length_a   1.000
_cell.length_b   1.000
_cell.length_c   1.000
_cell.angle_alpha   90.00
_cell.angle_beta   90.00
_cell.angle_gamma   90.00
#
_symmetry.space_group_name_H-M   'P 1'
#
loop_
_entity.id
_entity.type
_entity.pdbx_description
1 polymer ?
#
loop_
_entity_poly.entity_id
_entity_poly.type
_entity_poly.pdbx_seq_one_letter_code
_entity_poly.pdbx_strand_id
1 'polypeptide(L)'
;MFLKVLALLLTVFFIADNRDFEKLIEEADIIYIPEEHTSESDHHFQLKVIKHMYTKGYKLVIGMEMFQQSFQKYLDDYVDGKISEEEMLEKSQYRKRWGYEPSLYSSIWRFAREKGIRLYALNVPSELLEEVRLYGVQKVENPIIPKPLIQQKEEEKEDLLKVLESHPKVDEKSFLEVQNLWDNVMAYAIVRIIKENPNTKVVVLAGRGHIGRMDMGIPYRVKKLDPSLKQVILAPKSCFPLSQGSGTSQGM
;
A
#
# COMPACT_ATOMS: atom_id res chain seq x y z
N MET A 1 13.16 -21.92 35.65
CA MET A 1 13.11 -20.44 35.75
C MET A 1 14.06 -19.89 34.70
N PHE A 2 13.72 -19.16 33.64
CA PHE A 2 12.51 -18.61 33.00
C PHE A 2 12.91 -18.52 31.51
N LEU A 3 12.24 -19.21 30.60
CA LEU A 3 11.18 -18.71 29.71
C LEU A 3 11.60 -17.60 28.71
N LYS A 4 11.69 -18.01 27.43
CA LYS A 4 11.21 -17.32 26.21
C LYS A 4 11.63 -15.85 25.99
N VAL A 5 12.67 -15.65 25.18
CA VAL A 5 12.73 -14.49 24.27
C VAL A 5 12.19 -14.96 22.92
N LEU A 6 11.00 -14.48 22.61
CA LEU A 6 10.22 -14.76 21.41
C LEU A 6 10.97 -14.20 20.20
N ALA A 7 11.43 -15.09 19.31
CA ALA A 7 11.90 -14.71 17.98
C ALA A 7 10.75 -14.01 17.24
N LEU A 8 10.91 -12.73 16.98
CA LEU A 8 10.02 -11.96 16.12
C LEU A 8 10.31 -12.41 14.67
N LEU A 9 9.57 -13.41 14.20
CA LEU A 9 9.63 -13.90 12.83
C LEU A 9 9.14 -12.81 11.87
N LEU A 10 10.09 -12.01 11.34
CA LEU A 10 9.94 -11.32 10.07
C LEU A 10 9.63 -12.37 9.01
N THR A 11 8.37 -12.47 8.60
CA THR A 11 8.01 -13.35 7.49
C THR A 11 7.65 -12.50 6.28
N VAL A 12 8.69 -12.05 5.59
CA VAL A 12 8.60 -11.73 4.15
C VAL A 12 8.65 -13.09 3.46
N PHE A 13 7.50 -13.61 3.02
CA PHE A 13 7.47 -14.90 2.35
C PHE A 13 7.90 -14.74 0.88
N PHE A 14 9.00 -15.40 0.55
CA PHE A 14 9.41 -15.65 -0.83
C PHE A 14 8.39 -16.60 -1.49
N ILE A 15 7.99 -16.31 -2.73
CA ILE A 15 7.26 -17.27 -3.56
C ILE A 15 8.26 -18.37 -3.99
N ALA A 16 8.58 -19.30 -3.09
CA ALA A 16 9.46 -20.43 -3.35
C ALA A 16 8.67 -21.68 -3.82
N ASP A 17 7.41 -21.83 -3.42
CA ASP A 17 6.47 -22.87 -3.87
C ASP A 17 5.08 -22.25 -4.12
N ASN A 18 4.38 -22.68 -5.18
CA ASN A 18 3.01 -22.23 -5.49
C ASN A 18 2.04 -22.54 -4.33
N ARG A 19 2.32 -23.56 -3.52
CA ARG A 19 1.51 -23.91 -2.34
C ARG A 19 1.59 -22.88 -1.22
N ASP A 20 2.74 -22.26 -1.02
CA ASP A 20 2.91 -21.22 0.00
C ASP A 20 2.17 -19.94 -0.40
N PHE A 21 2.20 -19.58 -1.69
CA PHE A 21 1.49 -18.42 -2.22
C PHE A 21 -0.03 -18.50 -2.02
N GLU A 22 -0.64 -19.65 -2.33
CA GLU A 22 -2.09 -19.83 -2.17
C GLU A 22 -2.51 -19.77 -0.71
N LYS A 23 -1.75 -20.42 0.18
CA LYS A 23 -2.02 -20.41 1.63
C LYS A 23 -1.94 -19.00 2.21
N LEU A 24 -0.95 -18.22 1.79
CA LEU A 24 -0.79 -16.83 2.23
C LEU A 24 -1.98 -15.96 1.83
N ILE A 25 -2.45 -16.10 0.58
CA ILE A 25 -3.65 -15.39 0.11
C ILE A 25 -4.88 -15.85 0.89
N GLU A 26 -5.04 -17.15 1.10
CA GLU A 26 -6.21 -17.73 1.78
C GLU A 26 -6.34 -17.19 3.21
N GLU A 27 -5.24 -17.19 3.97
CA GLU A 27 -5.23 -16.79 5.38
C GLU A 27 -5.28 -15.27 5.58
N ALA A 28 -4.85 -14.46 4.61
CA ALA A 28 -4.77 -13.00 4.76
C ALA A 28 -6.11 -12.28 4.58
N ASP A 29 -6.37 -11.29 5.43
CA ASP A 29 -7.44 -10.30 5.24
C ASP A 29 -6.97 -9.17 4.32
N ILE A 30 -5.69 -8.80 4.42
CA ILE A 30 -5.06 -7.73 3.64
C ILE A 30 -3.84 -8.25 2.90
N ILE A 31 -3.78 -7.93 1.60
CA ILE A 31 -2.70 -8.28 0.69
C ILE A 31 -2.08 -6.98 0.18
N TYR A 32 -0.85 -6.69 0.60
CA TYR A 32 -0.08 -5.56 0.10
C TYR A 32 0.75 -5.98 -1.11
N ILE A 33 0.72 -5.19 -2.19
CA ILE A 33 1.52 -5.43 -3.39
C ILE A 33 2.33 -4.18 -3.71
N PRO A 34 3.59 -4.08 -3.22
CA PRO A 34 4.44 -2.90 -3.40
C PRO A 34 4.76 -2.67 -4.87
N GLU A 35 4.93 -1.40 -5.22
CA GLU A 35 5.41 -0.98 -6.54
C GLU A 35 6.53 0.08 -6.46
N GLU A 36 7.30 0.15 -7.53
CA GLU A 36 7.95 1.37 -8.02
C GLU A 36 6.98 2.05 -9.02
N HIS A 37 6.72 3.35 -8.85
CA HIS A 37 5.59 4.02 -9.50
C HIS A 37 5.68 4.04 -11.03
N THR A 38 6.90 3.85 -11.55
CA THR A 38 7.22 3.83 -12.98
C THR A 38 7.45 2.40 -13.53
N SER A 39 7.36 1.37 -12.68
CA SER A 39 7.65 -0.02 -13.03
C SER A 39 6.43 -0.71 -13.63
N GLU A 40 6.40 -0.81 -14.97
CA GLU A 40 5.40 -1.62 -15.67
C GLU A 40 5.37 -3.07 -15.18
N SER A 41 6.52 -3.66 -14.82
CA SER A 41 6.58 -5.03 -14.31
C SER A 41 5.88 -5.19 -12.96
N ASP A 42 5.96 -4.18 -12.08
CA ASP A 42 5.30 -4.22 -10.78
C ASP A 42 3.79 -4.13 -10.97
N HIS A 43 3.31 -3.25 -11.85
CA HIS A 43 1.88 -3.13 -12.15
C HIS A 43 1.31 -4.38 -12.87
N HIS A 44 2.09 -4.99 -13.76
CA HIS A 44 1.70 -6.28 -14.35
C HIS A 44 1.61 -7.39 -13.29
N PHE A 45 2.52 -7.41 -12.31
CA PHE A 45 2.45 -8.35 -11.19
C PHE A 45 1.21 -8.10 -10.31
N GLN A 46 0.91 -6.85 -9.97
CA GLN A 46 -0.31 -6.45 -9.26
C GLN A 46 -1.56 -7.00 -9.97
N LEU A 47 -1.69 -6.76 -11.27
CA LEU A 47 -2.81 -7.27 -12.06
C LEU A 47 -2.87 -8.81 -12.05
N LYS A 48 -1.72 -9.49 -12.16
CA LYS A 48 -1.66 -10.95 -12.15
C LYS A 48 -2.18 -11.54 -10.83
N VAL A 49 -1.77 -10.98 -9.69
CA VAL A 49 -2.24 -11.42 -8.37
C VAL A 49 -3.74 -11.16 -8.22
N ILE A 50 -4.22 -9.97 -8.61
CA ILE A 50 -5.65 -9.61 -8.54
C ILE A 50 -6.49 -10.56 -9.40
N LYS A 51 -6.08 -10.84 -10.64
CA LYS A 51 -6.75 -11.79 -11.53
C LYS A 51 -6.77 -13.20 -10.95
N HIS A 52 -5.66 -13.64 -10.38
CA HIS A 52 -5.56 -14.95 -9.73
C HIS A 52 -6.55 -15.06 -8.58
N MET A 53 -6.56 -14.09 -7.66
CA MET A 53 -7.48 -14.06 -6.52
C MET A 53 -8.95 -14.09 -6.98
N TYR A 54 -9.30 -13.26 -7.98
CA TYR A 54 -10.65 -13.24 -8.54
C TYR A 54 -11.04 -14.61 -9.14
N THR A 55 -10.14 -15.23 -9.91
CA THR A 55 -10.39 -16.52 -10.57
C THR A 55 -10.55 -17.67 -9.56
N LYS A 56 -9.91 -17.56 -8.39
CA LYS A 56 -10.09 -18.49 -7.26
C LYS A 56 -11.39 -18.28 -6.49
N GLY A 57 -12.19 -17.26 -6.85
CA GLY A 57 -13.49 -16.99 -6.25
C GLY A 57 -13.44 -16.15 -4.97
N TYR A 58 -12.30 -15.53 -4.65
CA TYR A 58 -12.24 -14.60 -3.53
C TYR A 58 -13.08 -13.35 -3.81
N LYS A 59 -13.87 -12.91 -2.83
CA LYS A 59 -14.40 -11.55 -2.82
C LYS A 59 -13.26 -10.62 -2.45
N LEU A 60 -12.99 -9.63 -3.30
CA LEU A 60 -11.94 -8.64 -3.03
C LEU A 60 -12.36 -7.23 -3.42
N VAL A 61 -11.63 -6.27 -2.84
CA VAL A 61 -11.63 -4.85 -3.22
C VAL A 61 -10.19 -4.36 -3.32
N ILE A 62 -9.97 -3.26 -4.03
CA ILE A 62 -8.61 -2.75 -4.30
C ILE A 62 -8.47 -1.35 -3.73
N GLY A 63 -7.61 -1.19 -2.74
CA GLY A 63 -7.14 0.10 -2.24
C GLY A 63 -5.95 0.62 -3.05
N MET A 64 -5.99 1.89 -3.40
CA MET A 64 -5.13 2.52 -4.40
C MET A 64 -4.55 3.84 -3.87
N GLU A 65 -3.22 3.91 -3.71
CA GLU A 65 -2.50 5.10 -3.24
C GLU A 65 -2.66 6.31 -4.17
N MET A 66 -2.68 6.09 -5.48
CA MET A 66 -2.72 7.16 -6.48
C MET A 66 -4.00 8.02 -6.48
N PHE A 67 -5.04 7.59 -5.74
CA PHE A 67 -6.29 8.34 -5.61
C PHE A 67 -6.47 8.86 -4.19
N GLN A 68 -6.91 10.12 -4.09
CA GLN A 68 -7.16 10.78 -2.80
C GLN A 68 -8.60 10.58 -2.37
N GLN A 69 -8.83 10.36 -1.06
CA GLN A 69 -10.13 9.96 -0.49
C GLN A 69 -11.29 10.89 -0.86
N SER A 70 -11.03 12.19 -1.07
CA SER A 70 -12.02 13.19 -1.51
C SER A 70 -12.65 12.87 -2.88
N PHE A 71 -12.02 12.03 -3.68
CA PHE A 71 -12.46 11.67 -5.04
C PHE A 71 -13.10 10.28 -5.14
N GLN A 72 -13.36 9.60 -4.02
CA GLN A 72 -13.90 8.23 -3.99
C GLN A 72 -15.13 8.04 -4.90
N LYS A 73 -16.05 9.01 -4.91
CA LYS A 73 -17.27 8.96 -5.73
C LYS A 73 -16.97 8.66 -7.21
N TYR A 74 -15.90 9.22 -7.77
CA TYR A 74 -15.59 9.07 -9.19
C TYR A 74 -15.02 7.69 -9.51
N LEU A 75 -14.34 7.04 -8.55
CA LEU A 75 -13.92 5.65 -8.67
C LEU A 75 -15.15 4.73 -8.66
N ASP A 76 -16.10 5.00 -7.76
CA ASP A 76 -17.36 4.24 -7.67
C ASP A 76 -18.17 4.37 -8.96
N ASP A 77 -18.37 5.60 -9.45
CA ASP A 77 -19.09 5.87 -10.71
C ASP A 77 -18.43 5.18 -11.91
N TYR A 78 -17.10 5.12 -11.94
CA TYR A 78 -16.36 4.44 -13.01
C TYR A 78 -16.56 2.92 -12.97
N VAL A 79 -16.43 2.30 -11.80
CA VAL A 79 -16.66 0.85 -11.62
C VAL A 79 -18.10 0.48 -11.95
N ASP A 80 -19.07 1.32 -11.56
CA ASP A 80 -20.50 1.16 -11.90
C ASP A 80 -20.81 1.45 -13.39
N GLY A 81 -19.81 1.86 -14.17
CA GLY A 81 -19.95 2.14 -15.60
C GLY A 81 -20.72 3.43 -15.94
N LYS A 82 -20.93 4.31 -14.96
CA LYS A 82 -21.62 5.61 -15.13
C LYS A 82 -20.76 6.66 -15.82
N ILE A 83 -19.44 6.56 -15.69
CA ILE A 83 -18.48 7.44 -16.35
C ILE A 83 -17.40 6.64 -17.09
N SER A 84 -16.76 7.28 -18.07
CA SER A 84 -15.60 6.75 -18.78
C SER A 84 -14.34 6.77 -17.90
N GLU A 85 -13.30 6.04 -18.32
CA GLU A 85 -11.98 6.08 -17.68
C GLU A 85 -11.39 7.50 -17.71
N GLU A 86 -11.56 8.23 -18.82
CA GLU A 86 -11.04 9.59 -18.95
C GLU A 86 -11.77 10.57 -18.02
N GLU A 87 -13.10 10.46 -17.91
CA GLU A 87 -13.86 11.25 -16.94
C GLU A 87 -13.47 10.95 -15.48
N MET A 88 -13.17 9.69 -15.15
CA MET A 88 -12.63 9.33 -13.83
C MET A 88 -11.32 10.07 -13.57
N LEU A 89 -10.40 10.05 -14.54
CA LEU A 89 -9.07 10.68 -14.44
C LEU A 89 -9.16 12.21 -14.33
N GLU A 90 -10.05 12.84 -15.09
CA GLU A 90 -10.32 14.27 -15.04
C GLU A 90 -10.91 14.67 -13.67
N LYS A 91 -11.99 14.00 -13.25
CA LYS A 91 -12.72 14.34 -12.02
C LYS A 91 -11.93 14.02 -10.75
N SER A 92 -11.10 12.99 -10.76
CA SER A 92 -10.16 12.70 -9.67
C SER A 92 -8.90 13.55 -9.72
N GLN A 93 -8.74 14.39 -10.75
CA GLN A 93 -7.54 15.21 -11.00
C GLN A 93 -6.25 14.38 -11.03
N TYR A 94 -6.34 13.14 -11.51
CA TYR A 94 -5.26 12.14 -11.42
C TYR A 94 -3.94 12.68 -11.99
N ARG A 95 -3.97 13.29 -13.18
CA ARG A 95 -2.75 13.80 -13.84
C ARG A 95 -2.08 14.93 -13.06
N LYS A 96 -2.88 15.78 -12.41
CA LYS A 96 -2.37 16.90 -11.60
C LYS A 96 -1.80 16.41 -10.26
N ARG A 97 -2.45 15.43 -9.64
CA ARG A 97 -2.20 15.03 -8.25
C ARG A 97 -1.23 13.87 -8.12
N TRP A 98 -1.35 12.87 -9.00
CA TRP A 98 -0.45 11.72 -9.03
C TRP A 98 0.71 11.93 -10.00
N GLY A 99 0.43 12.42 -11.20
CA GLY A 99 1.46 12.84 -12.17
C GLY A 99 2.12 11.71 -12.97
N TYR A 100 1.83 10.44 -12.67
CA TYR A 100 2.32 9.30 -13.47
C TYR A 100 1.41 8.96 -14.66
N GLU A 101 1.96 8.28 -15.66
CA GLU A 101 1.22 7.88 -16.86
C GLU A 101 0.05 6.94 -16.51
N PRO A 102 -1.20 7.25 -16.95
CA PRO A 102 -2.36 6.40 -16.65
C PRO A 102 -2.26 4.98 -17.20
N SER A 103 -1.51 4.81 -18.30
CA SER A 103 -1.32 3.49 -18.95
C SER A 103 -0.73 2.46 -17.99
N LEU A 104 0.11 2.89 -17.05
CA LEU A 104 0.72 2.05 -16.00
C LEU A 104 -0.33 1.30 -15.15
N TYR A 105 -1.48 1.93 -14.90
CA TYR A 105 -2.50 1.41 -13.97
C TYR A 105 -3.82 1.04 -14.65
N SER A 106 -4.07 1.54 -15.86
CA SER A 106 -5.33 1.36 -16.60
C SER A 106 -5.80 -0.09 -16.70
N SER A 107 -4.87 -1.03 -16.86
CA SER A 107 -5.20 -2.47 -16.94
C SER A 107 -5.84 -3.01 -15.66
N ILE A 108 -5.46 -2.48 -14.50
CA ILE A 108 -6.05 -2.81 -13.19
C ILE A 108 -7.43 -2.18 -13.07
N TRP A 109 -7.59 -0.90 -13.43
CA TRP A 109 -8.87 -0.20 -13.35
C TRP A 109 -9.92 -0.84 -14.26
N ARG A 110 -9.54 -1.16 -15.51
CA ARG A 110 -10.43 -1.82 -16.48
C ARG A 110 -10.85 -3.20 -16.02
N PHE A 111 -9.92 -3.99 -15.48
CA PHE A 111 -10.25 -5.29 -14.91
C PHE A 111 -11.20 -5.16 -13.71
N ALA A 112 -10.96 -4.19 -12.83
CA ALA A 112 -11.84 -3.93 -11.70
C ALA A 112 -13.26 -3.57 -12.14
N ARG A 113 -13.40 -2.67 -13.12
CA ARG A 113 -14.69 -2.34 -13.74
C ARG A 113 -15.35 -3.53 -14.40
N GLU A 114 -14.63 -4.29 -15.23
CA GLU A 114 -15.15 -5.48 -15.92
C GLU A 114 -15.73 -6.50 -14.95
N LYS A 115 -15.12 -6.63 -13.76
CA LYS A 115 -15.50 -7.61 -12.74
C LYS A 115 -16.32 -7.05 -11.58
N GLY A 116 -16.65 -5.76 -11.60
CA GLY A 116 -17.38 -5.09 -10.51
C GLY A 116 -16.60 -5.07 -9.18
N ILE A 117 -15.26 -5.11 -9.22
CA ILE A 117 -14.40 -5.00 -8.04
C ILE A 117 -14.31 -3.52 -7.67
N ARG A 118 -14.69 -3.18 -6.43
CA ARG A 118 -14.62 -1.80 -5.96
C ARG A 118 -13.18 -1.32 -5.84
N LEU A 119 -12.94 -0.08 -6.27
CA LEU A 119 -11.70 0.65 -6.09
C LEU A 119 -11.86 1.63 -4.93
N TYR A 120 -10.89 1.70 -4.03
CA TYR A 120 -10.86 2.65 -2.93
C TYR A 120 -9.67 3.59 -3.04
N ALA A 121 -9.93 4.88 -2.98
CA ALA A 121 -8.92 5.91 -2.86
C ALA A 121 -8.36 5.90 -1.43
N LEU A 122 -7.05 5.72 -1.28
CA LEU A 122 -6.43 5.60 0.05
C LEU A 122 -5.81 6.91 0.53
N ASN A 123 -5.28 7.71 -0.38
CA ASN A 123 -4.37 8.79 -0.02
C ASN A 123 -5.10 10.05 0.44
N VAL A 124 -4.34 10.94 1.05
CA VAL A 124 -4.84 12.17 1.68
C VAL A 124 -5.01 13.29 0.64
N PRO A 125 -5.99 14.19 0.81
CA PRO A 125 -6.13 15.38 -0.05
C PRO A 125 -4.84 16.22 -0.08
N SER A 126 -4.41 16.67 -1.25
CA SER A 126 -3.21 17.53 -1.40
C SER A 126 -3.31 18.82 -0.58
N GLU A 127 -4.50 19.40 -0.47
CA GLU A 127 -4.77 20.60 0.31
C GLU A 127 -4.44 20.39 1.79
N LEU A 128 -4.78 19.22 2.32
CA LEU A 128 -4.48 18.85 3.70
C LEU A 128 -2.96 18.67 3.91
N LEU A 129 -2.25 18.19 2.89
CA LEU A 129 -0.78 18.12 2.95
C LEU A 129 -0.12 19.48 2.98
N GLU A 130 -0.62 20.42 2.20
CA GLU A 130 -0.12 21.80 2.21
C GLU A 130 -0.32 22.44 3.60
N GLU A 131 -1.49 22.28 4.20
CA GLU A 131 -1.75 22.74 5.57
C GLU A 131 -0.79 22.11 6.58
N VAL A 132 -0.58 20.79 6.50
CA VAL A 132 0.32 20.06 7.41
C VAL A 132 1.77 20.50 7.21
N ARG A 133 2.22 20.75 5.98
CA ARG A 133 3.56 21.29 5.71
C ARG A 133 3.75 22.69 6.28
N LEU A 134 2.72 23.53 6.25
CA LEU A 134 2.79 24.91 6.74
C LEU A 134 2.68 25.02 8.26
N TYR A 135 1.80 24.25 8.88
CA TYR A 135 1.42 24.43 10.29
C TYR A 135 1.89 23.30 11.20
N GLY A 136 2.25 22.15 10.63
CA GLY A 136 2.53 20.91 11.34
C GLY A 136 1.26 20.14 11.69
N VAL A 137 1.33 18.82 11.64
CA VAL A 137 0.14 17.94 11.75
C VAL A 137 -0.65 18.11 13.06
N GLN A 138 0.01 18.52 14.15
CA GLN A 138 -0.63 18.75 15.44
C GLN A 138 -1.57 19.95 15.45
N LYS A 139 -1.40 20.90 14.54
CA LYS A 139 -2.20 22.13 14.47
C LYS A 139 -3.33 22.06 13.44
N VAL A 140 -3.39 20.99 12.65
CA VAL A 140 -4.40 20.82 11.61
C VAL A 140 -5.52 19.92 12.13
N GLU A 141 -6.74 20.45 12.16
CA GLU A 141 -7.93 19.69 12.53
C GLU A 141 -8.70 19.27 11.28
N ASN A 142 -8.59 17.99 10.93
CA ASN A 142 -9.32 17.43 9.80
C ASN A 142 -9.79 16.01 10.14
N PRO A 143 -11.06 15.63 9.85
CA PRO A 143 -11.58 14.29 10.13
C PRO A 143 -10.82 13.15 9.45
N ILE A 144 -10.09 13.43 8.37
CA ILE A 144 -9.24 12.44 7.69
C ILE A 144 -7.96 12.16 8.49
N ILE A 145 -7.46 13.12 9.29
CA ILE A 145 -6.28 12.91 10.13
C ILE A 145 -6.68 12.06 11.34
N PRO A 146 -6.13 10.85 11.49
CA PRO A 146 -6.42 10.06 12.66
C PRO A 146 -5.73 10.60 13.91
N LYS A 147 -6.42 10.53 15.05
CA LYS A 147 -5.90 10.94 16.36
C LYS A 147 -6.05 9.78 17.36
N PRO A 148 -4.98 9.32 18.04
CA PRO A 148 -3.58 9.73 17.85
C PRO A 148 -2.96 9.14 16.57
N LEU A 149 -1.96 9.83 16.03
CA LEU A 149 -1.09 9.29 14.98
C LEU A 149 -0.16 8.23 15.55
N ILE A 150 -0.09 7.07 14.89
CA ILE A 150 0.90 6.04 15.18
C ILE A 150 2.23 6.54 14.62
N GLN A 151 3.23 6.69 15.52
CA GLN A 151 4.53 7.24 15.16
C GLN A 151 5.41 6.23 14.44
N GLN A 152 6.25 6.74 13.55
CA GLN A 152 7.31 5.98 12.88
C GLN A 152 8.30 5.42 13.90
N LYS A 153 8.83 4.24 13.61
CA LYS A 153 10.01 3.72 14.32
C LYS A 153 11.27 4.47 13.88
N GLU A 154 12.30 4.49 14.70
CA GLU A 154 13.59 5.09 14.31
C GLU A 154 14.18 4.41 13.06
N GLU A 155 14.12 3.07 12.98
CA GLU A 155 14.57 2.32 11.79
C GLU A 155 13.77 2.69 10.51
N GLU A 156 12.47 2.99 10.64
CA GLU A 156 11.63 3.44 9.52
C GLU A 156 12.06 4.84 9.05
N LYS A 157 12.38 5.74 10.00
CA LYS A 157 12.91 7.05 9.65
C LYS A 157 14.26 6.93 8.94
N GLU A 158 15.18 6.12 9.45
CA GLU A 158 16.49 5.88 8.82
C GLU A 158 16.36 5.38 7.37
N ASP A 159 15.45 4.45 7.11
CA ASP A 159 15.20 3.95 5.75
C ASP A 159 14.59 5.02 4.84
N LEU A 160 13.67 5.85 5.36
CA LEU A 160 13.10 6.98 4.61
C LEU A 160 14.14 8.06 4.31
N LEU A 161 15.07 8.33 5.22
CA LEU A 161 16.13 9.31 5.01
C LEU A 161 17.09 8.91 3.88
N LYS A 162 17.37 7.61 3.71
CA LYS A 162 18.15 7.12 2.56
C LYS A 162 17.44 7.39 1.23
N VAL A 163 16.11 7.33 1.20
CA VAL A 163 15.33 7.71 0.01
C VAL A 163 15.41 9.21 -0.24
N LEU A 164 15.37 10.01 0.82
CA LEU A 164 15.46 11.47 0.76
C LEU A 164 16.79 11.97 0.18
N GLU A 165 17.89 11.21 0.31
CA GLU A 165 19.20 11.56 -0.29
C GLU A 165 19.12 11.81 -1.80
N SER A 166 18.19 11.15 -2.50
CA SER A 166 17.93 11.36 -3.93
C SER A 166 17.13 12.65 -4.22
N HIS A 167 16.67 13.34 -3.19
CA HIS A 167 15.83 14.55 -3.25
C HIS A 167 16.29 15.64 -2.26
N PRO A 168 17.53 16.15 -2.37
CA PRO A 168 18.17 17.01 -1.34
C PRO A 168 17.52 18.39 -1.14
N LYS A 169 16.52 18.75 -1.95
CA LYS A 169 15.79 20.02 -1.85
C LYS A 169 14.57 19.94 -0.92
N VAL A 170 14.24 18.76 -0.40
CA VAL A 170 13.08 18.55 0.47
C VAL A 170 13.54 18.60 1.92
N ASP A 171 12.87 19.40 2.75
CA ASP A 171 13.14 19.46 4.19
C ASP A 171 12.86 18.10 4.85
N GLU A 172 13.83 17.61 5.61
CA GLU A 172 13.80 16.30 6.26
C GLU A 172 12.59 16.13 7.19
N LYS A 173 12.38 17.11 8.07
CA LYS A 173 11.30 17.05 9.05
C LYS A 173 9.95 17.02 8.35
N SER A 174 9.75 17.92 7.39
CA SER A 174 8.54 17.96 6.58
C SER A 174 8.33 16.67 5.79
N PHE A 175 9.39 16.06 5.27
CA PHE A 175 9.32 14.79 4.55
C PHE A 175 8.83 13.66 5.46
N LEU A 176 9.45 13.49 6.63
CA LEU A 176 9.05 12.47 7.60
C LEU A 176 7.62 12.68 8.11
N GLU A 177 7.23 13.92 8.43
CA GLU A 177 5.87 14.22 8.87
C GLU A 177 4.81 13.88 7.80
N VAL A 178 5.08 14.19 6.53
CA VAL A 178 4.19 13.86 5.41
C VAL A 178 4.09 12.36 5.20
N GLN A 179 5.22 11.65 5.17
CA GLN A 179 5.26 10.19 5.05
C GLN A 179 4.47 9.52 6.19
N ASN A 180 4.69 9.98 7.42
CA ASN A 180 3.97 9.47 8.58
C ASN A 180 2.46 9.72 8.48
N LEU A 181 2.04 10.88 8.00
CA LEU A 181 0.64 11.21 7.80
C LEU A 181 0.01 10.32 6.72
N TRP A 182 0.66 10.15 5.57
CA TRP A 182 0.19 9.29 4.47
C TRP A 182 -0.07 7.88 4.97
N ASP A 183 0.93 7.27 5.62
CA ASP A 183 0.80 5.90 6.12
C ASP A 183 -0.30 5.74 7.15
N ASN A 184 -0.47 6.73 8.05
CA ASN A 184 -1.57 6.73 9.02
C ASN A 184 -2.92 6.83 8.32
N VAL A 185 -3.10 7.79 7.42
CA VAL A 185 -4.38 7.99 6.71
C VAL A 185 -4.75 6.75 5.90
N MET A 186 -3.79 6.16 5.17
CA MET A 186 -4.02 4.94 4.40
C MET A 186 -4.34 3.74 5.30
N ALA A 187 -3.62 3.57 6.41
CA ALA A 187 -3.88 2.47 7.35
C ALA A 187 -5.29 2.57 7.98
N TYR A 188 -5.73 3.77 8.36
CA TYR A 188 -7.09 3.97 8.86
C TYR A 188 -8.15 3.71 7.79
N ALA A 189 -7.90 4.13 6.55
CA ALA A 189 -8.78 3.84 5.42
C ALA A 189 -8.91 2.32 5.20
N ILE A 190 -7.80 1.57 5.23
CA ILE A 190 -7.80 0.11 5.07
C ILE A 190 -8.64 -0.57 6.17
N VAL A 191 -8.45 -0.19 7.43
CA VAL A 191 -9.24 -0.74 8.55
C VAL A 191 -10.73 -0.40 8.41
N ARG A 192 -11.06 0.81 7.94
CA ARG A 192 -12.45 1.19 7.63
C ARG A 192 -13.03 0.31 6.51
N ILE A 193 -12.30 0.15 5.40
CA ILE A 193 -12.73 -0.65 4.25
C ILE A 193 -13.03 -2.10 4.67
N ILE A 194 -12.20 -2.71 5.51
CA ILE A 194 -12.43 -4.08 6.00
C ILE A 194 -13.73 -4.16 6.80
N LYS A 195 -13.99 -3.19 7.68
CA LYS A 195 -15.22 -3.15 8.49
C LYS A 195 -16.47 -2.96 7.62
N GLU A 196 -16.38 -2.16 6.57
CA GLU A 196 -17.46 -1.90 5.63
C GLU A 196 -17.71 -3.06 4.65
N ASN A 197 -16.73 -3.95 4.47
CA ASN A 197 -16.79 -5.06 3.51
C ASN A 197 -16.45 -6.40 4.21
N PRO A 198 -17.32 -6.89 5.12
CA PRO A 198 -17.06 -8.16 5.82
C PRO A 198 -16.93 -9.33 4.83
N ASN A 199 -16.07 -10.30 5.16
CA ASN A 199 -15.76 -11.46 4.31
C ASN A 199 -15.16 -11.10 2.93
N THR A 200 -14.48 -9.95 2.83
CA THR A 200 -13.83 -9.48 1.61
C THR A 200 -12.36 -9.23 1.89
N LYS A 201 -11.49 -9.68 0.97
CA LYS A 201 -10.04 -9.41 1.03
C LYS A 201 -9.75 -8.00 0.51
N VAL A 202 -8.84 -7.28 1.17
CA VAL A 202 -8.41 -5.96 0.71
C VAL A 202 -7.03 -6.08 0.07
N VAL A 203 -6.95 -5.81 -1.24
CA VAL A 203 -5.68 -5.70 -1.96
C VAL A 203 -5.24 -4.24 -1.92
N VAL A 204 -4.02 -3.96 -1.47
CA VAL A 204 -3.49 -2.60 -1.33
C VAL A 204 -2.32 -2.41 -2.29
N LEU A 205 -2.46 -1.44 -3.18
CA LEU A 205 -1.45 -1.03 -4.16
C LEU A 205 -0.88 0.31 -3.73
N ALA A 206 0.40 0.30 -3.36
CA ALA A 206 1.13 1.47 -2.90
C ALA A 206 2.63 1.32 -3.19
N GLY A 207 3.33 2.45 -3.22
CA GLY A 207 4.78 2.50 -3.37
C GLY A 207 5.49 1.70 -2.28
N ARG A 208 6.62 1.11 -2.63
CA ARG A 208 7.43 0.29 -1.71
C ARG A 208 7.90 1.05 -0.46
N GLY A 209 7.98 2.38 -0.51
CA GLY A 209 8.25 3.21 0.67
C GLY A 209 7.20 3.06 1.77
N HIS A 210 5.96 2.74 1.39
CA HIS A 210 4.81 2.61 2.29
C HIS A 210 4.54 1.16 2.72
N ILE A 211 4.88 0.16 1.89
CA ILE A 211 4.53 -1.25 2.11
C ILE A 211 5.71 -2.22 1.88
N GLY A 212 6.95 -1.78 2.08
CA GLY A 212 8.15 -2.59 1.89
C GLY A 212 8.38 -3.68 2.94
N ARG A 213 7.88 -3.48 4.18
CA ARG A 213 8.09 -4.39 5.31
C ARG A 213 6.85 -4.48 6.21
N MET A 214 6.63 -5.65 6.82
CA MET A 214 5.48 -5.89 7.70
C MET A 214 5.54 -5.10 9.03
N ASP A 215 6.74 -4.68 9.43
CA ASP A 215 7.00 -4.02 10.71
C ASP A 215 7.24 -2.50 10.57
N MET A 216 6.96 -1.92 9.40
CA MET A 216 7.04 -0.49 9.08
C MET A 216 5.82 -0.02 8.27
N GLY A 217 5.73 1.28 7.96
CA GLY A 217 4.80 1.81 6.96
C GLY A 217 3.32 1.54 7.26
N ILE A 218 2.53 1.33 6.22
CA ILE A 218 1.10 0.98 6.33
C ILE A 218 0.88 -0.33 7.12
N PRO A 219 1.57 -1.45 6.85
CA PRO A 219 1.29 -2.73 7.52
C PRO A 219 1.48 -2.65 9.04
N TYR A 220 2.52 -1.95 9.50
CA TYR A 220 2.75 -1.71 10.92
C TYR A 220 1.60 -0.94 11.57
N ARG A 221 1.13 0.13 10.92
CA ARG A 221 0.04 0.96 11.45
C ARG A 221 -1.27 0.20 11.46
N VAL A 222 -1.58 -0.55 10.42
CA VAL A 222 -2.76 -1.44 10.41
C VAL A 222 -2.68 -2.46 11.55
N LYS A 223 -1.51 -3.08 11.78
CA LYS A 223 -1.32 -4.03 12.90
C LYS A 223 -1.54 -3.39 14.28
N LYS A 224 -1.18 -2.12 14.43
CA LYS A 224 -1.43 -1.34 15.66
C LYS A 224 -2.90 -0.98 15.85
N LEU A 225 -3.61 -0.69 14.75
CA LEU A 225 -5.04 -0.36 14.78
C LEU A 225 -5.92 -1.58 15.04
N ASP A 226 -5.58 -2.69 14.40
CA ASP A 226 -6.29 -3.95 14.58
C ASP A 226 -5.31 -5.13 14.51
N PRO A 227 -4.87 -5.65 15.68
CA PRO A 227 -3.92 -6.75 15.72
C PRO A 227 -4.54 -8.09 15.31
N SER A 228 -5.86 -8.19 15.16
CA SER A 228 -6.53 -9.42 14.74
C SER A 228 -6.42 -9.68 13.24
N LEU A 229 -6.22 -8.62 12.44
CA LEU A 229 -6.12 -8.71 10.99
C LEU A 229 -4.84 -9.43 10.55
N LYS A 230 -5.03 -10.43 9.70
CA LYS A 230 -3.96 -11.16 9.03
C LYS A 230 -3.55 -10.43 7.77
N GLN A 231 -2.24 -10.23 7.63
CA GLN A 231 -1.65 -9.35 6.63
C GLN A 231 -0.51 -10.07 5.93
N VAL A 232 -0.34 -9.82 4.63
CA VAL A 232 0.80 -10.33 3.86
C VAL A 232 1.27 -9.30 2.83
N ILE A 233 2.58 -9.25 2.61
CA ILE A 233 3.19 -8.54 1.47
C ILE A 233 3.52 -9.57 0.39
N LEU A 234 3.03 -9.35 -0.82
CA LEU A 234 3.36 -10.15 -2.01
C LEU A 234 4.10 -9.27 -3.00
N ALA A 235 5.35 -9.60 -3.32
CA ALA A 235 6.17 -8.85 -4.26
C ALA A 235 6.93 -9.79 -5.22
N PRO A 236 7.30 -9.32 -6.43
CA PRO A 236 8.20 -10.06 -7.32
C PRO A 236 9.53 -10.37 -6.65
N LYS A 237 10.13 -11.53 -6.96
CA LYS A 237 11.48 -11.90 -6.46
C LYS A 237 12.55 -10.86 -6.80
N SER A 238 12.41 -10.17 -7.92
CA SER A 238 13.34 -9.13 -8.39
C SER A 238 13.34 -7.87 -7.51
N CYS A 239 12.34 -7.68 -6.65
CA CYS A 239 12.22 -6.49 -5.80
C CYS A 239 13.09 -6.55 -4.53
N PHE A 240 13.81 -7.64 -4.29
CA PHE A 240 14.75 -7.78 -3.18
C PHE A 240 16.13 -8.12 -3.74
N PRO A 241 17.21 -7.42 -3.34
CA PRO A 241 18.56 -7.85 -3.67
C PRO A 241 18.74 -9.28 -3.15
N LEU A 242 19.17 -10.20 -4.02
CA LEU A 242 19.60 -11.53 -3.58
C LEU A 242 20.63 -11.32 -2.46
N SER A 243 20.33 -11.80 -1.25
CA SER A 243 21.38 -11.97 -0.25
C SER A 243 22.48 -12.79 -0.93
N GLN A 244 23.67 -12.21 -1.10
CA GLN A 244 24.84 -12.91 -1.58
C GLN A 244 25.01 -14.16 -0.69
N GLY A 245 24.63 -15.32 -1.23
CA GLY A 245 24.88 -16.59 -0.57
C GLY A 245 26.38 -16.72 -0.42
N SER A 246 26.86 -16.85 0.82
CA SER A 246 28.21 -17.26 1.12
C SER A 246 28.42 -18.65 0.51
N GLY A 247 28.91 -18.69 -0.72
CA GLY A 247 29.40 -19.90 -1.35
C GLY A 247 30.62 -20.38 -0.57
N THR A 248 30.42 -21.31 0.35
CA THR A 248 31.51 -22.17 0.79
C THR A 248 31.74 -23.19 -0.30
N SER A 249 32.68 -22.87 -1.19
CA SER A 249 33.41 -23.87 -1.95
C SER A 249 34.17 -24.76 -0.97
N GLN A 250 33.75 -26.00 -0.81
CA GLN A 250 34.65 -27.09 -0.44
C GLN A 250 34.68 -28.06 -1.61
N GLY A 251 35.83 -28.11 -2.27
CA GLY A 251 36.13 -28.97 -3.40
C GLY A 251 37.63 -28.95 -3.64
N MET A 252 38.30 -29.92 -3.00
CA MET A 252 39.73 -30.31 -3.06
C MET A 252 40.72 -29.42 -2.32
#